data_AF-A0A920G1T2-F1
#
_entry.id   AF-A0A920G1T2-F1
#
_cell.length_a   1.000
_cell.length_b   1.000
_cell.length_c   1.000
_cell.angle_alpha   90.00
_cell.angle_beta   90.00
_cell.angle_gamma   90.00
#
_symmetry.space_group_name_H-M   'P 1'
#
loop_
_entity.id
_entity.type
_entity.pdbx_description
1 polymer ?
#
loop_
_entity_poly.entity_id
_entity_poly.type
_entity_poly.pdbx_seq_one_letter_code
_entity_poly.pdbx_strand_id
1 'polypeptide(L)'
;MRIRLQALPDLTSHTGAAEAWGTWPAYRISQGLVRTMGWRLRDCFRQQRWPELQMGSEASIALQTYMAVNAAGGTMTAPGLKR
;
A
#
# COMPACT_ATOMS: atom_id res chain seq x y z
N MET A 1 5.74 22.00 -0.44
CA MET A 1 4.78 20.89 -0.20
C MET A 1 4.20 20.48 -1.54
N ARG A 2 4.50 19.28 -2.05
CA ARG A 2 3.99 18.82 -3.36
C ARG A 2 2.71 18.01 -3.13
N ILE A 3 1.56 18.65 -3.35
CA ILE A 3 0.27 17.95 -3.37
C ILE A 3 0.17 17.26 -4.74
N ARG A 4 -0.04 15.94 -4.75
CA ARG A 4 -0.29 15.21 -5.98
C ARG A 4 -1.80 15.19 -6.22
N LEU A 5 -2.23 15.58 -7.42
CA LEU A 5 -3.63 15.52 -7.85
C LEU A 5 -4.03 14.13 -8.38
N GLN A 6 -3.31 13.08 -7.98
CA GLN A 6 -3.66 11.72 -8.39
C GLN A 6 -4.88 11.28 -7.58
N ALA A 7 -5.85 10.66 -8.24
CA ALA A 7 -6.99 10.07 -7.55
C ALA A 7 -6.48 9.06 -6.52
N LEU A 8 -6.89 9.24 -5.26
CA LEU A 8 -6.55 8.32 -4.19
C LEU A 8 -7.63 7.23 -4.16
N PRO A 9 -7.25 5.93 -4.20
CA PRO A 9 -8.24 4.87 -4.08
C PRO A 9 -8.90 4.92 -2.70
N ASP A 10 -10.21 4.69 -2.67
CA ASP A 10 -10.95 4.55 -1.43
C ASP A 10 -10.71 3.16 -0.82
N LEU A 11 -9.92 3.12 0.26
CA LEU A 11 -9.55 1.89 0.97
C LEU A 11 -10.67 1.34 1.87
N THR A 12 -11.77 2.07 2.03
CA THR A 12 -12.97 1.60 2.74
C THR A 12 -13.90 0.81 1.82
N SER A 13 -13.82 1.07 0.51
CA SER A 13 -14.53 0.30 -0.51
C SER A 13 -13.77 -0.97 -0.88
N HIS A 14 -14.49 -2.06 -1.13
CA HIS A 14 -13.89 -3.32 -1.58
C HIS A 14 -13.11 -3.17 -2.88
N THR A 15 -13.68 -2.45 -3.86
CA THR A 15 -13.05 -2.25 -5.18
C THR A 15 -11.75 -1.48 -5.08
N GLY A 16 -11.71 -0.39 -4.32
CA GLY A 16 -10.50 0.40 -4.11
C GLY A 16 -9.45 -0.34 -3.30
N ALA A 17 -9.85 -1.11 -2.27
CA ALA A 17 -8.95 -1.95 -1.50
C ALA A 17 -8.36 -3.09 -2.35
N ALA A 18 -9.17 -3.76 -3.18
CA ALA A 18 -8.75 -4.84 -4.06
C ALA A 18 -7.72 -4.38 -5.10
N GLU A 19 -7.93 -3.23 -5.74
CA GLU A 19 -6.97 -2.66 -6.69
C GLU A 19 -5.66 -2.24 -6.01
N ALA A 20 -5.77 -1.59 -4.84
CA ALA A 20 -4.62 -1.10 -4.10
C ALA A 20 -3.80 -2.23 -3.47
N TRP A 21 -4.43 -3.26 -2.91
CA TRP A 21 -3.76 -4.38 -2.24
C TRP A 21 -3.29 -5.45 -3.22
N GLY A 22 -4.13 -5.85 -4.18
CA GLY A 22 -3.87 -6.95 -5.11
C GLY A 22 -2.74 -6.69 -6.11
N THR A 23 -2.29 -5.44 -6.25
CA THR A 23 -1.15 -5.07 -7.11
C THR A 23 0.20 -5.03 -6.38
N TRP A 24 0.25 -5.37 -5.08
CA TRP A 24 1.48 -5.47 -4.29
C TRP A 24 1.75 -6.92 -3.87
N PRO A 25 3.02 -7.37 -3.77
CA PRO A 25 4.27 -6.63 -3.96
C PRO A 25 4.46 -6.07 -5.37
N ALA A 26 5.23 -4.99 -5.52
CA ALA A 26 5.37 -4.30 -6.79
C ALA A 26 6.83 -3.95 -7.12
N TYR A 27 7.21 -4.13 -8.38
CA TYR A 27 8.47 -3.64 -8.93
C TYR A 27 8.40 -2.13 -9.13
N ARG A 28 9.31 -1.39 -8.48
CA ARG A 28 9.35 0.07 -8.57
C ARG A 28 10.39 0.51 -9.59
N ILE A 29 9.91 1.07 -10.71
CA ILE A 29 10.76 1.51 -11.84
C ILE A 29 11.80 2.52 -11.38
N SER A 30 11.43 3.48 -10.52
CA SER A 30 12.35 4.49 -9.99
C SER A 30 13.46 3.95 -9.08
N GLN A 31 13.34 2.72 -8.56
CA GLN A 31 14.30 2.14 -7.61
C GLN A 31 14.99 0.88 -8.14
N GLY A 32 14.48 0.28 -9.23
CA GLY A 32 15.04 -0.95 -9.79
C GLY A 32 14.88 -2.19 -8.91
N LEU A 33 13.88 -2.22 -8.02
CA LEU A 33 13.70 -3.28 -7.02
C LEU A 33 12.23 -3.50 -6.66
N VAL A 34 11.91 -4.70 -6.18
CA VAL A 34 10.58 -5.07 -5.68
C VAL A 34 10.41 -4.56 -4.25
N ARG A 35 9.26 -3.93 -3.98
CA ARG A 35 8.86 -3.48 -2.64
C ARG A 35 7.60 -4.20 -2.19
N THR A 36 7.52 -4.44 -0.89
CA THR A 36 6.36 -5.04 -0.21
C THR A 36 5.34 -3.98 0.17
N MET A 37 4.12 -4.40 0.48
CA MET A 37 3.08 -3.50 1.00
C MET A 37 3.48 -2.88 2.36
N GLY A 38 4.15 -3.63 3.24
CA GLY A 38 4.69 -3.09 4.48
C GLY A 38 5.66 -1.93 4.27
N TRP A 39 6.57 -2.06 3.29
CA TRP A 39 7.45 -0.94 2.91
C TRP A 39 6.65 0.27 2.40
N ARG A 40 5.60 0.02 1.60
CA ARG A 40 4.72 1.08 1.08
C ARG A 40 4.03 1.84 2.21
N LEU A 41 3.51 1.14 3.21
CA LEU A 41 2.87 1.74 4.37
C LEU A 41 3.83 2.63 5.16
N ARG A 42 5.06 2.16 5.39
CA ARG A 42 6.08 2.97 6.07
C ARG A 42 6.41 4.25 5.30
N ASP A 43 6.51 4.17 3.98
CA ASP A 43 6.70 5.36 3.15
C ASP A 43 5.47 6.30 3.17
N CYS A 44 4.25 5.77 3.24
CA CYS A 44 3.03 6.57 3.42
C CYS A 44 3.03 7.32 4.77
N PHE A 45 3.44 6.68 5.87
CA PHE A 45 3.56 7.33 7.18
C PHE A 45 4.58 8.47 7.15
N ARG A 46 5.74 8.21 6.54
CA ARG A 46 6.78 9.22 6.34
C ARG A 46 6.27 10.43 5.53
N GLN A 47 5.49 10.20 4.47
CA GLN A 47 4.92 11.28 3.67
C GLN A 47 3.84 12.09 4.40
N GLN A 48 3.10 11.47 5.31
CA GLN A 48 2.12 12.13 6.18
C GLN A 48 2.75 12.91 7.35
N ARG A 49 4.09 12.85 7.49
CA ARG A 49 4.85 13.41 8.62
C ARG A 49 4.45 12.78 9.96
N TRP A 50 4.09 11.50 9.95
CA TRP A 50 3.90 10.72 11.15
C TRP A 50 5.22 10.09 11.62
N PRO A 51 5.31 9.65 12.89
CA PRO A 51 6.43 8.83 13.36
C PRO A 51 6.65 7.59 12.48
N GLU A 52 7.88 7.07 12.44
CA GLU A 52 8.18 5.90 11.62
C GLU A 52 7.35 4.69 12.04
N LEU A 53 6.67 4.07 11.08
CA LEU A 53 5.95 2.83 11.30
C LEU A 53 6.95 1.68 11.46
N GLN A 54 7.02 1.11 12.67
CA GLN A 54 7.82 -0.07 12.95
C GLN A 54 7.17 -1.31 12.33
N MET A 55 7.92 -2.01 11.48
CA MET A 55 7.47 -3.27 10.89
C MET A 55 7.27 -4.34 11.97
N GLY A 56 6.13 -5.01 11.96
CA GLY A 56 5.77 -6.00 12.98
C GLY A 56 5.14 -5.41 14.24
N SER A 57 5.00 -4.08 14.35
CA SER A 57 4.15 -3.47 15.38
C SER A 57 2.68 -3.82 15.15
N GLU A 58 1.87 -3.76 16.23
CA GLU A 58 0.43 -4.01 16.13
C GLU A 58 -0.25 -3.09 15.09
N ALA A 59 0.14 -1.82 15.03
CA ALA A 59 -0.38 -0.88 14.04
C ALA A 59 -0.04 -1.32 12.60
N SER A 60 1.19 -1.80 12.37
CA SER A 60 1.60 -2.30 11.04
C SER A 60 0.82 -3.55 10.64
N ILE A 61 0.59 -4.46 11.57
CA ILE A 61 -0.17 -5.70 11.32
C ILE A 61 -1.63 -5.36 11.09
N ALA A 62 -2.25 -4.57 11.97
CA ALA A 62 -3.66 -4.20 11.88
C ALA A 62 -3.99 -3.49 10.56
N LEU A 63 -3.16 -2.55 10.11
CA LEU A 63 -3.36 -1.86 8.84
C LEU A 63 -3.26 -2.79 7.63
N GLN A 64 -2.30 -3.71 7.64
CA GLN A 64 -2.14 -4.70 6.57
C GLN A 64 -3.32 -5.66 6.52
N THR A 65 -3.73 -6.19 7.67
CA THR A 65 -4.88 -7.10 7.77
C THR A 65 -6.17 -6.40 7.37
N TYR A 66 -6.39 -5.15 7.80
CA TYR A 66 -7.57 -4.37 7.41
C TYR A 66 -7.70 -4.23 5.89
N MET A 67 -6.62 -3.85 5.20
CA MET A 67 -6.64 -3.74 3.74
C MET A 67 -6.79 -5.11 3.06
N ALA A 68 -6.15 -6.16 3.60
CA ALA A 68 -6.23 -7.50 3.05
C ALA A 68 -7.66 -8.08 3.15
N VAL A 69 -8.33 -7.87 4.28
CA VAL A 69 -9.72 -8.30 4.51
C VAL A 69 -10.68 -7.51 3.62
N ASN A 70 -10.50 -6.20 3.51
CA ASN A 70 -11.33 -5.38 2.62
C ASN A 70 -11.12 -5.72 1.13
N ALA A 71 -9.96 -6.24 0.76
CA ALA A 71 -9.63 -6.70 -0.58
C ALA A 71 -10.05 -8.17 -0.86
N ALA A 72 -10.67 -8.86 0.09
CA ALA A 72 -10.97 -10.29 -0.02
C ALA A 72 -11.85 -10.60 -1.24
N GLY A 73 -11.46 -11.60 -2.05
CA GLY A 73 -12.14 -11.93 -3.31
C GLY A 73 -11.69 -11.10 -4.52
N GLY A 74 -10.80 -10.12 -4.33
CA GLY A 74 -10.12 -9.42 -5.43
C GLY A 74 -9.06 -10.29 -6.09
N THR A 75 -8.90 -10.16 -7.41
CA THR A 75 -7.85 -10.86 -8.17
C THR A 75 -6.48 -10.29 -7.84
N MET A 76 -5.57 -11.13 -7.37
CA MET A 76 -4.18 -10.74 -7.15
C MET A 76 -3.44 -10.67 -8.49
N THR A 77 -2.98 -9.48 -8.87
CA THR A 77 -2.22 -9.23 -10.10
C THR A 77 -0.74 -8.90 -9.80
N ALA A 78 -0.28 -9.28 -8.61
CA ALA A 78 1.11 -9.11 -8.20
C ALA A 78 2.04 -10.11 -8.94
N PRO A 79 3.30 -9.73 -9.23
CA PRO A 79 3.93 -8.46 -8.87
C PRO A 79 3.50 -7.30 -9.79
N GLY A 80 3.04 -6.19 -9.19
CA GLY A 80 2.63 -5.02 -9.96
C GLY A 80 3.82 -4.20 -10.48
N LEU A 81 3.60 -3.41 -11.53
CA LEU A 81 4.59 -2.45 -12.02
C LEU A 81 4.19 -1.03 -11.58
N LYS A 82 5.04 -0.35 -10.80
CA LYS A 82 4.73 0.99 -10.23
C LYS A 82 5.89 1.97 -10.44
N ARG A 83 5.59 3.26 -10.57
CA ARG A 83 6.58 4.34 -10.77
C ARG A 83 7.30 4.77 -9.50
#